data_AF-A0A0C2CII8-F1
#
_entry.id   AF-A0A0C2CII8-F1
#
_cell.length_a   1.000
_cell.length_b   1.000
_cell.length_c   1.000
_cell.angle_alpha   90.00
_cell.angle_beta   90.00
_cell.angle_gamma   90.00
#
_symmetry.space_group_name_H-M   'P 1'
#
loop_
_entity.id
_entity.type
_entity.pdbx_description
1 polymer ?
#
loop_
_entity_poly.entity_id
_entity_poly.type
_entity_poly.pdbx_seq_one_letter_code
_entity_poly.pdbx_strand_id
1 'polypeptide(L)'
;MGETEQVISFDDSECSLVQIRGSVPLFWEQPGVQVGSHKVKVRAFEASASAYHRHMSKVTSMYGKTTVVNLLGSKEGERALADAYR
;
A
#
# COMPACT_ATOMS: atom_id res chain seq x y z
N MET A 1 -7.48 -5.15 1.21
CA MET A 1 -6.19 -5.86 1.12
C MET A 1 -6.44 -7.11 0.31
N GLY A 2 -5.60 -7.40 -0.66
CA GLY A 2 -5.66 -8.61 -1.47
C GLY A 2 -4.33 -9.34 -1.39
N GLU A 3 -4.39 -10.65 -1.43
CA GLU A 3 -3.24 -11.54 -1.50
C GLU A 3 -3.26 -12.26 -2.84
N THR A 4 -2.09 -12.54 -3.39
CA THR A 4 -1.92 -13.35 -4.59
C THR A 4 -0.74 -14.28 -4.35
N GLU A 5 -0.98 -15.57 -4.51
CA GLU A 5 0.02 -16.60 -4.35
C GLU A 5 0.26 -17.27 -5.71
N GLN A 6 1.53 -17.39 -6.09
CA GLN A 6 1.97 -18.18 -7.22
C GLN A 6 2.71 -19.42 -6.70
N VAL A 7 2.19 -20.59 -7.04
CA VAL A 7 2.83 -21.88 -6.73
C VAL A 7 3.39 -22.46 -8.02
N ILE A 8 4.62 -22.96 -7.97
CA ILE A 8 5.28 -23.64 -9.08
C ILE A 8 5.77 -25.00 -8.57
N SER A 9 5.35 -26.06 -9.25
CA SER A 9 5.84 -27.43 -9.03
C SER A 9 6.64 -27.86 -10.26
N PHE A 10 7.85 -28.36 -10.04
CA PHE A 10 8.76 -28.83 -11.08
C PHE A 10 9.58 -30.02 -10.56
N ASP A 11 9.52 -31.15 -11.26
CA ASP A 11 10.03 -32.45 -10.81
C ASP A 11 9.57 -32.76 -9.36
N ASP A 12 10.52 -33.02 -8.46
CA ASP A 12 10.28 -33.27 -7.03
C ASP A 12 10.38 -32.00 -6.16
N SER A 13 10.34 -30.81 -6.78
CA SER A 13 10.47 -29.52 -6.10
C SER A 13 9.19 -28.69 -6.20
N GLU A 14 8.88 -27.98 -5.12
CA GLU A 14 7.75 -27.06 -5.05
C GLU A 14 8.23 -25.71 -4.48
N CYS A 15 7.76 -24.62 -5.04
CA CYS A 15 7.97 -23.29 -4.49
C CYS A 15 6.69 -22.46 -4.52
N SER A 16 6.60 -21.51 -3.59
CA SER A 16 5.51 -20.53 -3.53
C SER A 16 6.08 -19.12 -3.40
N LEU A 17 5.40 -18.18 -4.05
CA LEU A 17 5.65 -16.74 -3.97
C LEU A 17 4.34 -16.02 -3.64
N VAL A 18 4.30 -15.37 -2.48
CA VAL A 18 3.16 -14.57 -2.04
C VAL A 18 3.43 -13.08 -2.26
N GLN A 19 2.47 -12.39 -2.85
CA GLN A 19 2.44 -10.93 -3.00
C GLN A 19 1.17 -10.35 -2.37
N ILE A 20 1.32 -9.26 -1.63
CA ILE A 20 0.19 -8.53 -1.03
C ILE A 20 0.01 -7.18 -1.70
N ARG A 21 -1.25 -6.75 -1.86
CA ARG A 21 -1.61 -5.42 -2.35
C ARG A 21 -2.69 -4.77 -1.48
N GLY A 22 -2.60 -3.46 -1.31
CA GLY A 22 -3.54 -2.71 -0.49
C GLY A 22 -3.50 -1.22 -0.77
N SER A 23 -4.46 -0.51 -0.18
CA SER A 23 -4.45 0.95 -0.17
C SER A 23 -3.28 1.49 0.66
N VAL A 24 -2.83 2.70 0.34
CA VAL A 24 -1.81 3.40 1.13
C VAL A 24 -2.28 3.53 2.59
N PRO A 25 -1.49 3.05 3.58
CA PRO A 25 -1.89 2.95 4.99
C PRO A 25 -1.79 4.30 5.73
N LEU A 26 -2.34 5.35 5.13
CA LEU A 26 -2.44 6.70 5.67
C LEU A 26 -3.91 7.11 5.73
N PHE A 27 -4.24 8.10 6.55
CA PHE A 27 -5.55 8.74 6.49
C PHE A 27 -5.56 9.77 5.36
N TRP A 28 -6.24 9.42 4.27
CA TRP A 28 -6.43 10.27 3.11
C TRP A 28 -7.85 10.12 2.56
N GLU A 29 -8.30 11.12 1.80
CA GLU A 29 -9.60 11.13 1.15
C GLU A 29 -9.49 11.60 -0.30
N GLN A 30 -10.34 11.04 -1.15
CA GLN A 30 -10.56 11.49 -2.52
C GLN A 30 -12.04 11.89 -2.65
N PRO A 31 -12.37 13.19 -2.66
CA PRO A 31 -13.74 13.66 -2.75
C PRO A 31 -14.28 13.44 -4.17
N GLY A 32 -15.07 12.37 -4.36
CA GLY A 32 -15.94 12.12 -5.51
C GLY A 32 -15.28 11.95 -6.89
N VAL A 33 -15.94 11.18 -7.78
CA VAL A 33 -15.58 11.10 -9.20
C VAL A 33 -16.23 12.27 -9.93
N GLN A 34 -15.64 13.47 -9.84
CA GLN A 34 -15.94 14.52 -10.80
C GLN A 34 -15.02 14.34 -12.02
N VAL A 35 -15.56 14.52 -13.22
CA VAL A 35 -14.83 14.50 -14.48
C VAL A 35 -13.85 15.69 -14.47
N GLY A 36 -12.61 15.47 -14.02
CA GLY A 36 -11.62 16.54 -13.76
C GLY A 36 -10.54 16.17 -12.73
N SER A 37 -9.83 17.17 -12.20
CA SER A 37 -8.69 16.97 -11.27
C SER A 37 -9.11 16.24 -9.99
N HIS A 38 -8.59 15.02 -9.79
CA HIS A 38 -8.76 14.27 -8.54
C HIS A 38 -7.87 14.89 -7.44
N LYS A 39 -8.43 15.78 -6.63
CA LYS A 39 -7.72 16.36 -5.49
C LYS A 39 -7.72 15.36 -4.34
N VAL A 40 -6.61 14.63 -4.17
CA VAL A 40 -6.38 13.83 -2.96
C VAL A 40 -6.03 14.78 -1.82
N LYS A 41 -6.57 14.51 -0.63
CA LYS A 41 -6.22 15.20 0.60
C LYS A 41 -5.63 14.20 1.57
N VAL A 42 -4.42 14.47 2.04
CA VAL A 42 -3.72 13.65 3.03
C VAL A 42 -3.79 14.38 4.36
N ARG A 43 -4.19 13.69 5.43
CA ARG A 43 -4.11 14.25 6.78
C ARG A 43 -2.65 14.29 7.25
N ALA A 44 -2.35 15.11 8.24
CA ALA A 44 -1.03 15.14 8.86
C ALA A 44 -0.57 13.73 9.27
N PHE A 45 0.70 13.39 9.07
CA PHE A 45 1.22 12.03 9.32
C PHE A 45 1.02 11.62 10.78
N GLU A 46 1.14 12.56 11.72
CA GLU A 46 0.90 12.37 13.16
C GLU A 46 -0.49 11.80 13.43
N ALA A 47 -1.50 12.18 12.63
CA ALA A 47 -2.84 11.63 12.74
C ALA A 47 -2.91 10.15 12.32
N SER A 48 -2.03 9.72 11.42
CA SER A 48 -1.97 8.35 10.89
C SER A 48 -0.96 7.45 11.62
N ALA A 49 0.01 8.01 12.34
CA ALA A 49 1.19 7.30 12.85
C ALA A 49 0.86 6.02 13.64
N SER A 50 -0.10 6.08 14.56
CA SER A 50 -0.51 4.90 15.35
C SER A 50 -1.16 3.81 14.48
N ALA A 51 -2.05 4.20 13.57
CA ALA A 51 -2.72 3.27 12.65
C ALA A 51 -1.73 2.67 11.65
N TYR A 52 -0.81 3.49 11.14
CA TYR A 52 0.29 3.08 10.26
C TYR A 52 1.18 2.04 10.93
N HIS A 53 1.68 2.32 12.14
CA HIS A 53 2.50 1.37 12.89
C HIS A 53 1.76 0.06 13.15
N ARG A 54 0.50 0.11 13.57
CA ARG A 54 -0.31 -1.10 13.77
C ARG A 54 -0.49 -1.89 12.48
N HIS A 55 -0.71 -1.21 11.35
CA HIS A 55 -0.84 -1.84 10.04
C HIS A 55 0.46 -2.54 9.63
N MET A 56 1.60 -1.83 9.69
CA MET A 56 2.90 -2.37 9.31
C MET A 56 3.35 -3.50 10.24
N SER A 57 3.13 -3.39 11.55
CA SER A 57 3.40 -4.47 12.50
C SER A 57 2.58 -5.72 12.18
N LYS A 58 1.31 -5.57 11.80
CA LYS A 58 0.47 -6.70 11.37
C LYS A 58 1.02 -7.33 10.07
N VAL A 59 1.40 -6.52 9.08
CA VAL A 59 1.98 -7.02 7.82
C VAL A 59 3.27 -7.80 8.09
N THR A 60 4.21 -7.23 8.84
CA THR A 60 5.48 -7.90 9.17
C THR A 60 5.27 -9.15 10.03
N SER A 61 4.28 -9.15 10.93
CA SER A 61 3.94 -10.34 11.72
C SER A 61 3.36 -11.48 10.89
N MET A 62 2.65 -11.19 9.80
CA MET A 62 2.01 -12.22 8.96
C MET A 62 2.92 -12.73 7.85
N TYR A 63 3.70 -11.83 7.23
CA TYR A 63 4.48 -12.14 6.01
C TYR A 63 6.00 -12.03 6.21
N GLY A 64 6.47 -11.69 7.41
CA GLY A 64 7.88 -11.51 7.69
C GLY A 64 8.47 -10.25 7.05
N LYS A 65 9.72 -10.32 6.61
CA LYS A 65 10.44 -9.18 6.02
C LYS A 65 9.72 -8.72 4.74
N THR A 66 9.15 -7.52 4.80
CA THR A 66 8.33 -6.96 3.72
C THR A 66 9.05 -5.81 3.03
N THR A 67 8.96 -5.75 1.71
CA THR A 67 9.39 -4.59 0.90
C THR A 67 8.16 -3.92 0.31
N VAL A 68 8.04 -2.61 0.49
CA VAL A 68 6.92 -1.83 -0.06
C VAL A 68 7.29 -1.29 -1.44
N VAL A 69 6.44 -1.53 -2.43
CA VAL A 69 6.55 -0.93 -3.76
C VAL A 69 5.44 0.10 -3.93
N ASN A 70 5.80 1.37 -4.10
CA ASN A 70 4.88 2.48 -4.32
C ASN A 70 5.07 3.04 -5.74
N LEU A 71 3.99 3.05 -6.54
CA LEU A 71 3.97 3.53 -7.92
C LEU A 71 3.12 4.80 -8.12
N LEU A 72 2.79 5.52 -7.03
CA LEU A 72 2.05 6.78 -7.11
C LEU A 72 2.80 7.80 -7.99
N GLY A 73 2.06 8.45 -8.89
CA GLY A 73 2.60 9.39 -9.87
C GLY A 73 2.90 10.77 -9.30
N SER A 74 3.52 11.60 -10.15
CA SER A 74 3.91 12.98 -9.83
C SER A 74 2.83 14.04 -10.11
N LYS A 75 1.64 13.62 -10.60
CA LYS A 75 0.49 14.52 -10.81
C LYS A 75 0.00 15.07 -9.46
N GLU A 76 -0.54 16.29 -9.46
CA GLU A 76 -0.90 17.03 -8.23
C GLU A 76 -1.73 16.21 -7.22
N GLY A 77 -2.65 15.36 -7.70
CA GLY A 77 -3.45 14.50 -6.83
C GLY A 77 -2.64 13.39 -6.15
N GLU A 78 -1.82 12.65 -6.88
CA GLU A 78 -1.11 11.48 -6.33
C GLU A 78 0.16 11.86 -5.57
N ARG A 79 0.77 13.00 -5.91
CA ARG A 79 2.05 13.43 -5.35
C ARG A 79 2.02 13.65 -3.84
N ALA A 80 0.97 14.30 -3.32
CA ALA A 80 0.84 14.56 -1.89
C ALA A 80 0.80 13.24 -1.08
N LEU A 81 0.13 12.21 -1.63
CA LEU A 81 0.07 10.89 -1.00
C LEU A 81 1.38 10.12 -1.16
N ALA A 82 2.06 10.27 -2.30
CA ALA A 82 3.36 9.66 -2.54
C ALA A 82 4.43 10.19 -1.58
N ASP A 83 4.47 11.51 -1.37
CA ASP A 83 5.44 12.18 -0.50
C ASP A 83 5.20 11.82 0.98
N ALA A 84 3.93 11.67 1.40
CA ALA A 84 3.59 11.30 2.77
C ALA A 84 3.85 9.81 3.11
N TYR A 85 3.94 8.94 2.11
CA TYR A 85 4.17 7.50 2.30
C TYR A 85 5.64 7.07 2.07
N ARG A 86 6.55 8.03 1.90
CA ARG A 86 7.96 7.78 1.63
C ARG A 86 8.74 7.38 2.87
#